data_AF-A0A259U0W2-F1
#
_entry.id   AF-A0A259U0W2-F1
#
_cell.length_a   1.000
_cell.length_b   1.000
_cell.length_c   1.000
_cell.angle_alpha   90.00
_cell.angle_beta   90.00
_cell.angle_gamma   90.00
#
_symmetry.space_group_name_H-M   'P 1'
#
loop_
_entity.id
_entity.type
_entity.pdbx_description
1 polymer ?
#
loop_
_entity_poly.entity_id
_entity_poly.type
_entity_poly.pdbx_seq_one_letter_code
_entity_poly.pdbx_strand_id
1 'polypeptide(L)'
;MYFQLTPEAAEADTATAVADTTTSALVPKAWSDLFGAEFWFGVGGVVLQVALIIGGALLALALIKRLKRRWIASVQDRPTLDKKRQRVLTVADLMGSVARYVVWTLAVMMVLTEVGLAVGPLLAGAGIAGLAIGFGAQTFVKDVISGLFLLFDDTIGVGDLITFNGETATVEYVGLRLIKARKFDGEVLMIPAGEMRVFGNKSIGYARAIVTVDLSYESDVEAGLVALEHIAHEWAQADHAREVLLEEAPQVQAVMNLGESGVTARIIAQVRPGEQFPAERDLRRLIKLRFDQQGIEIPFPRRTVYVKSEASGEDVGVVPSDEASAAGAAD
;
A
#
# COMPACT_ATOMS: atom_id res chain seq x y z
N MET A 1 62.54 -95.02 51.53
CA MET A 1 64.02 -94.90 51.50
C MET A 1 64.36 -93.55 52.13
N TYR A 2 65.55 -93.41 52.73
CA TYR A 2 65.92 -92.35 53.68
C TYR A 2 66.09 -90.92 53.08
N PHE A 3 66.33 -89.94 53.97
CA PHE A 3 66.76 -88.53 53.80
C PHE A 3 65.68 -87.45 53.53
N GLN A 4 65.71 -86.25 54.13
CA GLN A 4 66.39 -85.77 55.36
C GLN A 4 65.84 -84.36 55.77
N LEU A 5 66.04 -83.99 57.05
CA LEU A 5 66.14 -82.62 57.61
C LEU A 5 64.91 -81.66 57.64
N THR A 6 64.44 -81.40 58.86
CA THR A 6 63.97 -80.09 59.38
C THR A 6 65.17 -79.14 59.60
N PRO A 7 65.03 -77.83 59.90
CA PRO A 7 63.83 -77.05 60.30
C PRO A 7 63.53 -75.89 59.30
N GLU A 8 62.81 -74.78 59.56
CA GLU A 8 62.32 -74.16 60.81
C GLU A 8 61.03 -73.30 60.61
N ALA A 9 60.80 -72.34 61.51
CA ALA A 9 59.60 -71.52 61.71
C ALA A 9 59.24 -70.53 60.58
N ALA A 10 57.94 -70.46 60.26
CA ALA A 10 57.12 -69.26 60.48
C ALA A 10 55.62 -69.61 60.39
N GLU A 11 54.85 -69.28 61.42
CA GLU A 11 53.38 -69.36 61.37
C GLU A 11 52.77 -68.24 60.51
N ALA A 12 51.61 -68.58 59.93
CA ALA A 12 50.41 -67.75 59.81
C ALA A 12 49.88 -67.50 58.38
N ASP A 13 48.58 -67.72 58.28
CA ASP A 13 47.63 -67.09 57.37
C ASP A 13 47.60 -67.48 55.87
N THR A 14 47.16 -68.71 55.60
CA THR A 14 46.64 -69.13 54.28
C THR A 14 45.39 -70.02 54.43
N ALA A 15 44.31 -69.49 55.02
CA ALA A 15 43.06 -70.23 55.25
C ALA A 15 41.78 -69.48 54.81
N THR A 16 41.86 -68.64 53.78
CA THR A 16 40.70 -67.94 53.17
C THR A 16 40.87 -67.74 51.66
N ALA A 17 41.37 -68.77 50.97
CA ALA A 17 41.29 -68.88 49.51
C ALA A 17 40.37 -70.05 49.13
N VAL A 18 39.66 -69.93 48.00
CA VAL A 18 38.68 -70.91 47.46
C VAL A 18 37.31 -70.89 48.18
N ALA A 19 36.53 -69.81 47.98
CA ALA A 19 35.07 -69.82 48.23
C ALA A 19 34.23 -68.84 47.36
N ASP A 20 34.78 -67.72 46.88
CA ASP A 20 33.97 -66.57 46.38
C ASP A 20 34.08 -66.20 44.88
N THR A 21 34.63 -67.08 44.03
CA THR A 21 35.00 -66.71 42.64
C THR A 21 34.10 -67.23 41.50
N THR A 22 32.86 -67.68 41.76
CA THR A 22 32.06 -68.35 40.70
C THR A 22 30.55 -67.99 40.57
N THR A 23 30.07 -66.88 41.14
CA THR A 23 28.62 -66.51 40.99
C THR A 23 28.30 -65.02 40.77
N SER A 24 29.26 -64.17 40.38
CA SER A 24 29.01 -62.73 40.13
C SER A 24 29.15 -62.27 38.66
N ALA A 25 29.66 -63.14 37.77
CA ALA A 25 30.11 -62.75 36.43
C ALA A 25 29.13 -63.08 35.27
N LEU A 26 27.81 -63.12 35.52
CA LEU A 26 26.78 -63.37 34.49
C LEU A 26 25.67 -62.30 34.42
N VAL A 27 25.91 -61.13 34.98
CA VAL A 27 25.22 -59.89 34.56
C VAL A 27 26.21 -59.16 33.65
N PRO A 28 26.00 -59.12 32.31
CA PRO A 28 26.85 -58.33 31.43
C PRO A 28 26.84 -56.89 31.91
N LYS A 29 27.99 -56.19 31.90
CA LYS A 29 28.09 -54.80 32.42
C LYS A 29 27.03 -53.85 31.83
N ALA A 30 26.61 -54.08 30.58
CA ALA A 30 25.48 -53.40 29.95
C ALA A 30 24.16 -53.46 30.75
N TRP A 31 23.87 -54.56 31.45
CA TRP A 31 22.67 -54.71 32.28
C TRP A 31 22.80 -53.92 33.60
N SER A 32 23.97 -53.92 34.25
CA SER A 32 24.18 -53.06 35.44
C SER A 32 24.15 -51.58 35.08
N ASP A 33 24.63 -51.21 33.90
CA ASP A 33 24.60 -49.84 33.41
C ASP A 33 23.15 -49.41 33.01
N LEU A 34 22.34 -50.31 32.43
CA LEU A 34 20.91 -50.08 32.11
C LEU A 34 19.98 -50.01 33.34
N PHE A 35 20.36 -50.64 34.46
CA PHE A 35 19.60 -50.59 35.73
C PHE A 35 20.28 -49.71 36.80
N GLY A 36 21.36 -49.00 36.45
CA GLY A 36 22.05 -48.08 37.33
C GLY A 36 21.31 -46.76 37.53
N ALA A 37 21.35 -46.20 38.73
CA ALA A 37 20.65 -44.96 39.06
C ALA A 37 21.03 -43.78 38.15
N GLU A 38 22.32 -43.65 37.81
CA GLU A 38 22.85 -42.64 36.88
C GLU A 38 22.15 -42.66 35.51
N PHE A 39 21.92 -43.84 34.93
CA PHE A 39 21.22 -44.00 33.66
C PHE A 39 19.75 -43.57 33.79
N TRP A 40 19.08 -43.96 34.87
CA TRP A 40 17.69 -43.56 35.13
C TRP A 40 17.53 -42.09 35.49
N PHE A 41 18.54 -41.42 36.07
CA PHE A 41 18.55 -39.97 36.25
C PHE A 41 18.76 -39.23 34.92
N GLY A 42 19.67 -39.70 34.06
CA GLY A 42 19.87 -39.13 32.72
C GLY A 42 18.64 -39.29 31.81
N VAL A 43 18.12 -40.51 31.69
CA VAL A 43 16.89 -40.80 30.94
C VAL A 43 15.67 -40.10 31.55
N GLY A 44 15.57 -40.07 32.89
CA GLY A 44 14.51 -39.37 33.60
C GLY A 44 14.51 -37.86 33.35
N GLY A 45 15.69 -37.24 33.24
CA GLY A 45 15.85 -35.83 32.86
C GLY A 45 15.31 -35.55 31.46
N VAL A 46 15.73 -36.33 30.46
CA VAL A 46 15.25 -36.20 29.07
C VAL A 46 13.75 -36.45 28.97
N VAL A 47 13.22 -37.48 29.64
CA VAL A 47 11.78 -37.77 29.68
C VAL A 47 10.99 -36.63 30.33
N LEU A 48 11.51 -36.02 31.40
CA LEU A 48 10.91 -34.85 32.04
C LEU A 48 10.93 -33.62 31.10
N GLN A 49 12.04 -33.34 30.43
CA GLN A 49 12.13 -32.24 29.46
C GLN A 49 11.15 -32.43 28.30
N VAL A 50 11.09 -33.63 27.71
CA VAL A 50 10.11 -33.98 26.66
C VAL A 50 8.67 -33.84 27.17
N ALA A 51 8.37 -34.28 28.39
CA ALA A 51 7.05 -34.10 29.01
C ALA A 51 6.71 -32.60 29.23
N LEU A 52 7.68 -31.77 29.62
CA LEU A 52 7.51 -30.32 29.77
C LEU A 52 7.30 -29.63 28.41
N ILE A 53 8.03 -30.02 27.36
CA ILE A 53 7.85 -29.50 25.99
C ILE A 53 6.45 -29.84 25.47
N ILE A 54 6.02 -31.10 25.62
CA ILE A 54 4.68 -31.55 25.22
C ILE A 54 3.60 -30.85 26.06
N GLY A 55 3.80 -30.72 27.38
CA GLY A 55 2.90 -29.99 28.27
C GLY A 55 2.76 -28.52 27.89
N GLY A 56 3.87 -27.84 27.57
CA GLY A 56 3.90 -26.47 27.06
C GLY A 56 3.20 -26.32 25.71
N ALA A 57 3.42 -27.25 24.77
CA ALA A 57 2.73 -27.27 23.49
C ALA A 57 1.21 -27.48 23.64
N LEU A 58 0.78 -28.40 24.51
CA LEU A 58 -0.63 -28.61 24.82
C LEU A 58 -1.26 -27.39 25.52
N LEU A 59 -0.53 -26.72 26.41
CA LEU A 59 -0.96 -25.47 27.05
C LEU A 59 -1.13 -24.34 26.02
N ALA A 60 -0.17 -24.18 25.11
CA ALA A 60 -0.26 -23.23 24.00
C ALA A 60 -1.45 -23.52 23.08
N LEU A 61 -1.66 -24.78 22.69
CA LEU A 61 -2.83 -25.20 21.91
C LEU A 61 -4.16 -24.99 22.66
N ALA A 62 -4.18 -25.20 23.98
CA ALA A 62 -5.34 -24.92 24.82
C ALA A 62 -5.63 -23.41 24.89
N LEU A 63 -4.60 -22.57 24.97
CA LEU A 63 -4.72 -21.10 24.91
C LEU A 63 -5.22 -20.64 23.54
N ILE A 64 -4.66 -21.13 22.44
CA ILE A 64 -5.15 -20.87 21.07
C ILE A 64 -6.62 -21.29 20.94
N LYS A 65 -7.01 -22.47 21.45
CA LYS A 65 -8.40 -22.94 21.46
C LYS A 65 -9.33 -22.09 22.35
N ARG A 66 -8.81 -21.45 23.41
CA ARG A 66 -9.56 -20.46 24.23
C ARG A 66 -9.72 -19.14 23.49
N LEU A 67 -8.65 -18.58 22.93
CA LEU A 67 -8.66 -17.34 22.15
C LEU A 67 -9.57 -17.45 20.93
N LYS A 68 -9.45 -18.53 20.13
CA LYS A 68 -10.33 -18.83 19.00
C LYS A 68 -11.81 -18.85 19.41
N ARG A 69 -12.15 -19.54 20.51
CA ARG A 69 -13.54 -19.57 21.02
C ARG A 69 -14.02 -18.19 21.46
N ARG A 70 -13.19 -17.41 22.16
CA ARG A 70 -13.53 -16.04 22.57
C ARG A 70 -13.72 -15.10 21.37
N TRP A 71 -12.95 -15.29 20.30
CA TRP A 71 -13.08 -14.50 19.07
C TRP A 71 -14.32 -14.89 18.24
N ILE A 72 -14.66 -16.19 18.18
CA ILE A 72 -15.91 -16.64 17.54
C ILE A 72 -17.14 -16.18 18.34
N ALA A 73 -17.06 -16.19 19.68
CA ALA A 73 -18.14 -15.75 20.56
C ALA A 73 -18.55 -14.29 20.32
N SER A 74 -17.62 -13.40 19.92
CA SER A 74 -17.93 -11.99 19.65
C SER A 74 -18.83 -11.75 18.42
N VAL A 75 -19.17 -12.80 17.67
CA VAL A 75 -20.09 -12.75 16.51
C VAL A 75 -21.20 -13.80 16.62
N GLN A 76 -21.38 -14.41 17.79
CA GLN A 76 -22.30 -15.53 17.99
C GLN A 76 -23.78 -15.10 18.00
N ASP A 77 -24.06 -13.88 18.47
CA ASP A 77 -25.41 -13.28 18.51
C ASP A 77 -25.95 -12.87 17.13
N ARG A 78 -25.15 -13.02 16.06
CA ARG A 78 -25.55 -12.64 14.70
C ARG A 78 -26.19 -13.81 13.94
N PRO A 79 -27.18 -13.56 13.05
CA PRO A 79 -27.78 -14.61 12.23
C PRO A 79 -26.74 -15.48 11.50
N THR A 80 -27.05 -16.77 11.33
CA THR A 80 -26.16 -17.75 10.67
C THR A 80 -25.81 -17.40 9.22
N LEU A 81 -26.67 -16.62 8.56
CA LEU A 81 -26.50 -16.12 7.19
C LEU A 81 -25.74 -14.77 7.11
N ASP A 82 -25.30 -14.18 8.23
CA ASP A 82 -24.48 -12.95 8.19
C ASP A 82 -23.10 -13.25 7.57
N LYS A 83 -22.82 -12.61 6.43
CA LYS A 83 -21.52 -12.64 5.73
C LYS A 83 -20.35 -12.26 6.66
N LYS A 84 -20.56 -11.40 7.67
CA LYS A 84 -19.53 -11.05 8.67
C LYS A 84 -19.25 -12.23 9.63
N ARG A 85 -20.28 -12.96 10.08
CA ARG A 85 -20.15 -14.17 10.91
C ARG A 85 -19.40 -15.28 10.17
N GLN A 86 -19.78 -15.54 8.92
CA GLN A 86 -19.10 -16.54 8.08
C GLN A 86 -17.62 -16.21 7.87
N ARG A 87 -17.28 -14.96 7.54
CA ARG A 87 -15.89 -14.50 7.40
C ARG A 87 -15.07 -14.73 8.67
N VAL A 88 -15.60 -14.38 9.84
CA VAL A 88 -14.87 -14.56 11.11
C VAL A 88 -14.66 -16.05 11.43
N LEU A 89 -15.64 -16.92 11.16
CA LEU A 89 -15.47 -18.38 11.31
C LEU A 89 -14.33 -18.91 10.42
N THR A 90 -14.35 -18.61 9.12
CA THR A 90 -13.30 -19.07 8.19
C THR A 90 -11.91 -18.57 8.58
N VAL A 91 -11.76 -17.29 8.97
CA VAL A 91 -10.46 -16.74 9.39
C VAL A 91 -10.01 -17.33 10.73
N ALA A 92 -10.91 -17.54 11.69
CA ALA A 92 -10.61 -18.16 12.98
C ALA A 92 -10.21 -19.65 12.84
N ASP A 93 -10.79 -20.36 11.87
CA ASP A 93 -10.42 -21.72 11.53
C ASP A 93 -9.05 -21.78 10.84
N LEU A 94 -8.77 -20.88 9.89
CA LEU A 94 -7.48 -20.78 9.21
C LEU A 94 -6.34 -20.44 10.20
N MET A 95 -6.49 -19.35 10.96
CA MET A 95 -5.50 -18.92 11.95
C MET A 95 -5.26 -19.98 13.03
N GLY A 96 -6.33 -20.61 13.54
CA GLY A 96 -6.22 -21.69 14.51
C GLY A 96 -5.60 -22.98 13.97
N SER A 97 -5.57 -23.16 12.65
CA SER A 97 -4.91 -24.29 11.99
C SER A 97 -3.43 -23.99 11.73
N VAL A 98 -3.12 -22.80 11.20
CA VAL A 98 -1.73 -22.33 11.01
C VAL A 98 -0.98 -22.33 12.35
N ALA A 99 -1.55 -21.74 13.40
CA ALA A 99 -0.93 -21.73 14.73
C ALA A 99 -0.71 -23.16 15.30
N ARG A 100 -1.61 -24.11 14.99
CA ARG A 100 -1.44 -25.51 15.39
C ARG A 100 -0.26 -26.17 14.70
N TYR A 101 -0.09 -25.95 13.39
CA TYR A 101 1.06 -26.47 12.65
C TYR A 101 2.37 -25.88 13.18
N VAL A 102 2.43 -24.56 13.41
CA VAL A 102 3.62 -23.91 13.97
C VAL A 102 3.99 -24.49 15.35
N VAL A 103 3.03 -24.61 16.28
CA VAL A 103 3.29 -25.14 17.63
C VAL A 103 3.78 -26.59 17.57
N TRP A 104 3.18 -27.46 16.75
CA TRP A 104 3.65 -28.85 16.62
C TRP A 104 5.02 -28.95 15.97
N THR A 105 5.30 -28.18 14.91
CA THR A 105 6.63 -28.17 14.27
C THR A 105 7.72 -27.75 15.26
N LEU A 106 7.48 -26.70 16.06
CA LEU A 106 8.42 -26.27 17.11
C LEU A 106 8.58 -27.32 18.22
N ALA A 107 7.48 -27.90 18.71
CA ALA A 107 7.53 -28.93 19.73
C ALA A 107 8.29 -30.19 19.27
N VAL A 108 8.08 -30.63 18.02
CA VAL A 108 8.82 -31.74 17.40
C VAL A 108 10.30 -31.40 17.30
N MET A 109 10.69 -30.22 16.82
CA MET A 109 12.10 -29.79 16.78
C MET A 109 12.75 -29.78 18.17
N MET A 110 12.05 -29.28 19.19
CA MET A 110 12.55 -29.27 20.57
C MET A 110 12.77 -30.71 21.09
N VAL A 111 11.80 -31.61 20.90
CA VAL A 111 11.93 -33.02 21.30
C VAL A 111 13.06 -33.74 20.55
N LEU A 112 13.24 -33.50 19.25
CA LEU A 112 14.36 -34.06 18.49
C LEU A 112 15.72 -33.60 19.05
N THR A 113 15.81 -32.35 19.51
CA THR A 113 17.03 -31.81 20.12
C THR A 113 17.38 -32.54 21.41
N GLU A 114 16.40 -32.77 22.29
CA GLU A 114 16.61 -33.48 23.58
C GLU A 114 16.98 -34.96 23.39
N VAL A 115 16.53 -35.58 22.30
CA VAL A 115 16.90 -36.97 21.91
C VAL A 115 18.29 -37.02 21.21
N GLY A 116 18.99 -35.89 21.10
CA GLY A 116 20.34 -35.80 20.54
C GLY A 116 20.39 -35.83 19.00
N LEU A 117 19.25 -35.64 18.33
CA LEU A 117 19.21 -35.58 16.86
C LEU A 117 19.57 -34.17 16.36
N ALA A 118 20.41 -34.11 15.33
CA ALA A 118 20.84 -32.86 14.73
C ALA A 118 19.67 -32.14 14.02
N VAL A 119 19.06 -31.15 14.69
CA VAL A 119 17.98 -30.33 14.12
C VAL A 119 18.45 -29.27 13.12
N GLY A 120 19.76 -29.07 12.94
CA GLY A 120 20.34 -28.09 12.01
C GLY A 120 19.76 -28.13 10.59
N PRO A 121 19.67 -29.29 9.91
CA PRO A 121 19.05 -29.41 8.59
C PRO A 121 17.55 -29.06 8.58
N LEU A 122 16.82 -29.39 9.64
CA LEU A 122 15.39 -29.06 9.77
C LEU A 122 15.19 -27.54 9.98
N LEU A 123 16.03 -26.92 10.79
CA LEU A 123 16.05 -25.46 10.99
C LEU A 123 16.45 -24.72 9.71
N ALA A 124 17.43 -25.22 8.95
CA ALA A 124 17.80 -24.66 7.65
C ALA A 124 16.65 -24.74 6.63
N GLY A 125 16.00 -25.91 6.52
CA GLY A 125 14.82 -26.08 5.66
C GLY A 125 13.64 -25.21 6.07
N ALA A 126 13.36 -25.12 7.38
CA ALA A 126 12.33 -24.23 7.92
C ALA A 126 12.66 -22.75 7.71
N GLY A 127 13.94 -22.36 7.76
CA GLY A 127 14.41 -21.02 7.42
C GLY A 127 14.15 -20.66 5.96
N ILE A 128 14.49 -21.54 5.01
CA ILE A 128 14.21 -21.35 3.59
C ILE A 128 12.70 -21.25 3.33
N ALA A 129 11.89 -22.13 3.93
CA ALA A 129 10.43 -22.05 3.85
C ALA A 129 9.88 -20.75 4.45
N GLY A 130 10.45 -20.29 5.56
CA GLY A 130 10.13 -19.01 6.20
C GLY A 130 10.44 -17.81 5.32
N LEU A 131 11.59 -17.80 4.62
CA LEU A 131 11.95 -16.76 3.65
C LEU A 131 10.95 -16.72 2.48
N ALA A 132 10.58 -17.89 1.92
CA ALA A 132 9.60 -17.96 0.84
C ALA A 132 8.21 -17.41 1.26
N ILE A 133 7.75 -17.76 2.47
CA ILE A 133 6.51 -17.20 3.04
C ILE A 133 6.65 -15.70 3.31
N GLY A 134 7.80 -15.25 3.81
CA GLY A 134 8.10 -13.85 4.10
C GLY A 134 8.04 -12.97 2.85
N PHE A 135 8.64 -13.39 1.74
CA PHE A 135 8.53 -12.70 0.46
C PHE A 135 7.08 -12.70 -0.07
N GLY A 136 6.35 -13.82 0.06
CA GLY A 136 4.93 -13.88 -0.31
C GLY A 136 4.03 -12.95 0.51
N ALA A 137 4.40 -12.65 1.76
CA ALA A 137 3.66 -11.77 2.67
C ALA A 137 4.16 -10.30 2.66
N GLN A 138 5.24 -9.98 1.93
CA GLN A 138 5.91 -8.68 2.01
C GLN A 138 4.98 -7.50 1.69
N THR A 139 4.12 -7.64 0.68
CA THR A 139 3.14 -6.60 0.29
C THR A 139 2.08 -6.36 1.36
N PHE A 140 1.65 -7.40 2.09
CA PHE A 140 0.73 -7.24 3.22
C PHE A 140 1.38 -6.44 4.36
N VAL A 141 2.64 -6.73 4.68
CA VAL A 141 3.37 -5.99 5.73
C VAL A 141 3.58 -4.53 5.31
N LYS A 142 3.98 -4.29 4.05
CA LYS A 142 4.06 -2.96 3.44
C LYS A 142 2.74 -2.20 3.59
N ASP A 143 1.62 -2.80 3.17
CA ASP A 143 0.30 -2.16 3.27
C ASP A 143 -0.04 -1.76 4.71
N VAL A 144 0.16 -2.67 5.68
CA VAL A 144 -0.20 -2.42 7.09
C VAL A 144 0.63 -1.30 7.70
N ILE A 145 1.93 -1.25 7.38
CA ILE A 145 2.82 -0.17 7.86
C ILE A 145 2.44 1.15 7.20
N SER A 146 2.22 1.19 5.88
CA SER A 146 1.80 2.40 5.18
C SER A 146 0.45 2.92 5.68
N GLY A 147 -0.56 2.05 5.86
CA GLY A 147 -1.86 2.46 6.37
C GLY A 147 -1.84 2.90 7.83
N LEU A 148 -0.91 2.38 8.64
CA LEU A 148 -0.67 2.89 10.00
C LEU A 148 -0.11 4.33 9.97
N PHE A 149 0.88 4.62 9.10
CA PHE A 149 1.40 5.98 8.96
C PHE A 149 0.37 6.96 8.41
N LEU A 150 -0.40 6.58 7.37
CA LEU A 150 -1.47 7.44 6.82
C LEU A 150 -2.50 7.87 7.88
N LEU A 151 -2.80 6.97 8.83
CA LEU A 151 -3.69 7.21 9.98
C LEU A 151 -3.02 7.97 11.14
N PHE A 152 -1.72 7.77 11.36
CA PHE A 152 -0.97 8.40 12.45
C PHE A 152 -0.60 9.85 12.14
N ASP A 153 -0.23 10.12 10.89
CA ASP A 153 0.12 11.45 10.37
C ASP A 153 -1.12 12.25 9.91
N ASP A 154 -2.34 11.70 10.07
CA ASP A 154 -3.64 12.27 9.69
C ASP A 154 -3.71 12.84 8.26
N THR A 155 -3.01 12.19 7.33
CA THR A 155 -2.85 12.67 5.94
C THR A 155 -4.09 12.49 5.06
N ILE A 156 -5.01 11.61 5.47
CA ILE A 156 -6.23 11.24 4.74
C ILE A 156 -7.37 10.99 5.75
N GLY A 157 -8.36 11.87 5.75
CA GLY A 157 -9.63 11.71 6.47
C GLY A 157 -10.73 11.02 5.65
N VAL A 158 -11.80 10.61 6.31
CA VAL A 158 -13.06 10.22 5.64
C VAL A 158 -13.81 11.49 5.24
N GLY A 159 -14.23 11.57 3.98
CA GLY A 159 -14.78 12.77 3.36
C GLY A 159 -13.79 13.55 2.49
N ASP A 160 -12.49 13.23 2.56
CA ASP A 160 -11.46 13.93 1.80
C ASP A 160 -11.55 13.66 0.30
N LEU A 161 -11.36 14.72 -0.51
CA LEU A 161 -11.26 14.61 -1.95
C LEU A 161 -9.79 14.38 -2.33
N ILE A 162 -9.43 13.14 -2.65
CA ILE A 162 -8.05 12.77 -2.99
C ILE A 162 -7.87 12.59 -4.50
N THR A 163 -6.67 12.88 -4.98
CA THR A 163 -6.20 12.56 -6.34
C THR A 163 -5.04 11.57 -6.25
N PHE A 164 -5.17 10.41 -6.89
CA PHE A 164 -4.18 9.32 -6.87
C PHE A 164 -4.08 8.68 -8.26
N ASN A 165 -2.86 8.53 -8.80
CA ASN A 165 -2.61 7.99 -10.15
C ASN A 165 -3.45 8.63 -11.28
N GLY A 166 -3.78 9.93 -11.15
CA GLY A 166 -4.62 10.67 -12.10
C GLY A 166 -6.13 10.57 -11.84
N GLU A 167 -6.58 9.57 -11.09
CA GLU A 167 -7.98 9.44 -10.64
C GLU A 167 -8.27 10.41 -9.49
N THR A 168 -9.50 10.92 -9.41
CA THR A 168 -9.96 11.77 -8.29
C THR A 168 -11.24 11.21 -7.67
N ALA A 169 -11.22 11.03 -6.35
CA ALA A 169 -12.26 10.32 -5.61
C ALA A 169 -12.39 10.83 -4.17
N THR A 170 -13.60 10.75 -3.60
CA THR A 170 -13.88 11.10 -2.20
C THR A 170 -13.70 9.87 -1.31
N VAL A 171 -12.94 9.99 -0.22
CA VAL A 171 -12.64 8.89 0.69
C VAL A 171 -13.88 8.51 1.52
N GLU A 172 -14.30 7.24 1.44
CA GLU A 172 -15.41 6.70 2.22
C GLU A 172 -14.96 5.96 3.47
N TYR A 173 -13.76 5.40 3.45
CA TYR A 173 -13.25 4.55 4.52
C TYR A 173 -11.71 4.47 4.47
N VAL A 174 -11.07 4.79 5.58
CA VAL A 174 -9.64 4.55 5.81
C VAL A 174 -9.50 3.36 6.76
N GLY A 175 -8.73 2.35 6.35
CA GLY A 175 -8.40 1.20 7.18
C GLY A 175 -6.94 0.82 7.02
N LEU A 176 -6.38 0.14 8.03
CA LEU A 176 -4.96 -0.19 8.16
C LEU A 176 -4.29 -0.82 6.92
N ARG A 177 -5.03 -1.52 6.04
CA ARG A 177 -4.50 -2.13 4.81
C ARG A 177 -5.12 -1.59 3.53
N LEU A 178 -6.30 -0.99 3.61
CA LEU A 178 -7.14 -0.70 2.46
C LEU A 178 -7.93 0.58 2.69
N ILE A 179 -7.80 1.50 1.74
CA ILE A 179 -8.61 2.71 1.63
C ILE A 179 -9.70 2.46 0.59
N LYS A 180 -10.87 3.02 0.82
CA LYS A 180 -11.95 3.08 -0.19
C LYS A 180 -12.23 4.53 -0.52
N ALA A 181 -12.24 4.85 -1.81
CA ALA A 181 -12.64 6.15 -2.31
C ALA A 181 -13.64 5.97 -3.45
N ARG A 182 -14.64 6.84 -3.52
CA ARG A 182 -15.68 6.84 -4.56
C ARG A 182 -15.42 7.94 -5.57
N LYS A 183 -15.34 7.60 -6.86
CA LYS A 183 -15.27 8.56 -7.96
C LYS A 183 -16.63 9.22 -8.18
N PHE A 184 -16.66 10.35 -8.89
CA PHE A 184 -17.90 11.09 -9.17
C PHE A 184 -18.94 10.28 -9.97
N ASP A 185 -18.48 9.33 -10.80
CA ASP A 185 -19.31 8.37 -11.54
C ASP A 185 -19.97 7.28 -10.64
N GLY A 186 -19.60 7.21 -9.37
CA GLY A 186 -20.08 6.23 -8.40
C GLY A 186 -19.20 4.98 -8.23
N GLU A 187 -18.14 4.80 -9.02
CA GLU A 187 -17.21 3.68 -8.89
C GLU A 187 -16.45 3.72 -7.56
N VAL A 188 -16.28 2.57 -6.89
CA VAL A 188 -15.54 2.45 -5.63
C VAL A 188 -14.16 1.87 -5.86
N LEU A 189 -13.15 2.73 -5.80
CA LEU A 189 -11.74 2.34 -5.81
C LEU A 189 -11.39 1.66 -4.48
N MET A 190 -10.77 0.48 -4.55
CA MET A 190 -10.23 -0.23 -3.39
C MET A 190 -8.70 -0.19 -3.44
N ILE A 191 -8.12 0.77 -2.74
CA ILE A 191 -6.70 1.13 -2.86
C ILE A 191 -5.92 0.47 -1.71
N PRO A 192 -4.96 -0.43 -1.98
CA PRO A 192 -4.05 -0.93 -0.94
C PRO A 192 -3.21 0.22 -0.39
N ALA A 193 -3.11 0.33 0.93
CA ALA A 193 -2.44 1.47 1.56
C ALA A 193 -0.94 1.55 1.20
N GLY A 194 -0.29 0.43 0.85
CA GLY A 194 1.09 0.42 0.38
C GLY A 194 1.29 1.04 -1.01
N GLU A 195 0.23 1.20 -1.81
CA GLU A 195 0.32 1.84 -3.12
C GLU A 195 0.14 3.36 -3.06
N MET A 196 -0.33 3.91 -1.93
CA MET A 196 -0.47 5.36 -1.68
C MET A 196 0.90 6.03 -1.42
N ARG A 197 1.78 6.02 -2.43
CA ARG A 197 3.12 6.61 -2.36
C ARG A 197 3.14 8.11 -2.59
N VAL A 198 2.38 8.58 -3.59
CA VAL A 198 2.22 9.99 -3.94
C VAL A 198 0.76 10.20 -4.29
N PHE A 199 0.12 11.11 -3.59
CA PHE A 199 -1.28 11.51 -3.80
C PHE A 199 -1.43 12.99 -3.46
N GLY A 200 -2.42 13.65 -4.05
CA GLY A 200 -2.85 14.99 -3.64
C GLY A 200 -4.10 14.89 -2.77
N ASN A 201 -4.15 15.65 -1.68
CA ASN A 201 -5.39 15.84 -0.91
C ASN A 201 -5.93 17.24 -1.21
N LYS A 202 -7.12 17.33 -1.82
CA LYS A 202 -7.80 18.58 -2.16
C LYS A 202 -8.69 19.11 -1.02
N SER A 203 -8.72 18.44 0.13
CA SER A 203 -9.47 18.83 1.32
C SER A 203 -8.64 19.57 2.37
N ILE A 204 -7.31 19.64 2.23
CA ILE A 204 -6.41 20.25 3.22
C ILE A 204 -6.10 21.71 2.86
N GLY A 205 -6.22 22.61 3.85
CA GLY A 205 -5.86 24.03 3.71
C GLY A 205 -6.87 24.81 2.87
N TYR A 206 -6.56 25.02 1.60
CA TYR A 206 -7.40 25.77 0.65
C TYR A 206 -7.52 25.06 -0.68
N ALA A 207 -8.64 25.28 -1.38
CA ALA A 207 -8.77 24.98 -2.79
C ALA A 207 -8.70 26.27 -3.61
N ARG A 208 -8.43 26.14 -4.91
CA ARG A 208 -8.56 27.27 -5.86
C ARG A 208 -9.63 26.95 -6.87
N ALA A 209 -10.63 27.82 -6.98
CA ALA A 209 -11.52 27.88 -8.12
C ALA A 209 -10.74 28.51 -9.28
N ILE A 210 -10.70 27.84 -10.43
CA ILE A 210 -9.90 28.29 -11.59
C ILE A 210 -10.80 28.33 -12.83
N VAL A 211 -11.08 29.53 -13.32
CA VAL A 211 -11.92 29.75 -14.51
C VAL A 211 -11.12 30.41 -15.61
N THR A 212 -10.80 29.64 -16.64
CA THR A 212 -10.16 30.10 -17.88
C THR A 212 -11.23 30.58 -18.88
N VAL A 213 -10.97 31.69 -19.57
CA VAL A 213 -11.84 32.32 -20.57
C VAL A 213 -10.97 32.82 -21.72
N ASP A 214 -11.39 32.61 -22.96
CA ASP A 214 -10.72 33.17 -24.13
C ASP A 214 -11.45 34.43 -24.63
N LEU A 215 -10.68 35.42 -25.06
CA LEU A 215 -11.14 36.70 -25.63
C LEU A 215 -10.77 36.76 -27.11
N SER A 216 -11.65 37.27 -27.97
CA SER A 216 -11.38 37.38 -29.40
C SER A 216 -10.25 38.38 -29.71
N TYR A 217 -9.36 38.05 -30.65
CA TYR A 217 -8.33 38.99 -31.15
C TYR A 217 -8.89 40.26 -31.79
N GLU A 218 -10.16 40.22 -32.24
CA GLU A 218 -10.87 41.37 -32.81
C GLU A 218 -11.65 42.18 -31.76
N SER A 219 -11.76 41.66 -30.54
CA SER A 219 -12.36 42.36 -29.42
C SER A 219 -11.34 43.21 -28.68
N ASP A 220 -11.80 44.25 -27.97
CA ASP A 220 -10.96 44.98 -27.03
C ASP A 220 -10.62 44.07 -25.85
N VAL A 221 -9.41 43.50 -25.89
CA VAL A 221 -8.88 42.59 -24.85
C VAL A 221 -8.78 43.30 -23.50
N GLU A 222 -8.46 44.60 -23.48
CA GLU A 222 -8.34 45.38 -22.24
C GLU A 222 -9.72 45.57 -21.61
N ALA A 223 -10.74 45.92 -22.42
CA ALA A 223 -12.13 45.95 -21.94
C ALA A 223 -12.61 44.57 -21.45
N GLY A 224 -12.17 43.48 -22.09
CA GLY A 224 -12.42 42.11 -21.64
C GLY A 224 -11.78 41.78 -20.29
N LEU A 225 -10.54 42.22 -20.05
CA LEU A 225 -9.86 42.06 -18.76
C LEU A 225 -10.52 42.88 -17.65
N VAL A 226 -10.84 44.15 -17.91
CA VAL A 226 -11.59 45.02 -16.99
C VAL A 226 -12.98 44.45 -16.67
N ALA A 227 -13.65 43.83 -17.64
CA ALA A 227 -14.90 43.12 -17.38
C ALA A 227 -14.69 41.92 -16.44
N LEU A 228 -13.66 41.10 -16.66
CA LEU A 228 -13.32 39.98 -15.77
C LEU A 228 -13.00 40.45 -14.35
N GLU A 229 -12.33 41.59 -14.17
CA GLU A 229 -12.06 42.16 -12.84
C GLU A 229 -13.35 42.57 -12.13
N HIS A 230 -14.25 43.26 -12.84
CA HIS A 230 -15.57 43.60 -12.30
C HIS A 230 -16.40 42.35 -11.96
N ILE A 231 -16.39 41.30 -12.80
CA ILE A 231 -17.08 40.04 -12.52
C ILE A 231 -16.49 39.34 -11.28
N ALA A 232 -15.16 39.32 -11.16
CA ALA A 232 -14.46 38.71 -10.03
C ALA A 232 -14.79 39.43 -8.71
N HIS A 233 -14.85 40.78 -8.75
CA HIS A 233 -15.26 41.58 -7.61
C HIS A 233 -16.75 41.45 -7.29
N GLU A 234 -17.64 41.48 -8.29
CA GLU A 234 -19.09 41.27 -8.13
C GLU A 234 -19.37 39.93 -7.45
N TRP A 235 -18.74 38.85 -7.96
CA TRP A 235 -18.85 37.53 -7.36
C TRP A 235 -18.38 37.55 -5.91
N ALA A 236 -17.20 38.10 -5.61
CA ALA A 236 -16.65 38.16 -4.26
C ALA A 236 -17.53 38.89 -3.22
N GLN A 237 -18.38 39.84 -3.66
CA GLN A 237 -19.29 40.59 -2.77
C GLN A 237 -20.63 39.89 -2.52
N ALA A 238 -21.00 38.90 -3.35
CA ALA A 238 -22.27 38.20 -3.22
C ALA A 238 -22.26 37.25 -2.02
N ASP A 239 -23.38 37.17 -1.28
CA ASP A 239 -23.46 36.47 0.01
C ASP A 239 -22.91 35.03 -0.03
N HIS A 240 -23.37 34.22 -1.00
CA HIS A 240 -22.91 32.84 -1.22
C HIS A 240 -21.38 32.72 -1.43
N ALA A 241 -20.75 33.72 -2.06
CA ALA A 241 -19.32 33.71 -2.32
C ALA A 241 -18.55 34.11 -1.06
N ARG A 242 -19.04 35.10 -0.29
CA ARG A 242 -18.42 35.53 0.98
C ARG A 242 -18.40 34.42 2.04
N GLU A 243 -19.30 33.46 1.95
CA GLU A 243 -19.28 32.27 2.80
C GLU A 243 -18.17 31.27 2.42
N VAL A 244 -17.74 31.20 1.15
CA VAL A 244 -16.79 30.18 0.66
C VAL A 244 -15.41 30.72 0.31
N LEU A 245 -15.30 32.01 0.00
CA LEU A 245 -14.07 32.74 -0.32
C LEU A 245 -13.19 32.89 0.94
N LEU A 246 -11.87 32.76 0.76
CA LEU A 246 -10.87 32.99 1.81
C LEU A 246 -10.36 34.44 1.78
N GLU A 247 -9.37 34.77 2.62
CA GLU A 247 -8.89 36.16 2.80
C GLU A 247 -8.32 36.81 1.53
N GLU A 248 -7.81 36.01 0.58
CA GLU A 248 -7.34 36.52 -0.71
C GLU A 248 -8.51 36.83 -1.67
N ALA A 249 -8.63 38.10 -2.05
CA ALA A 249 -9.55 38.53 -3.10
C ALA A 249 -9.28 37.79 -4.43
N PRO A 250 -10.33 37.49 -5.24
CA PRO A 250 -10.15 36.88 -6.55
C PRO A 250 -9.26 37.73 -7.46
N GLN A 251 -8.37 37.07 -8.20
CA GLN A 251 -7.40 37.72 -9.08
C GLN A 251 -7.68 37.35 -10.53
N VAL A 252 -7.66 38.34 -11.42
CA VAL A 252 -7.60 38.12 -12.87
C VAL A 252 -6.14 38.01 -13.27
N GLN A 253 -5.77 36.85 -13.79
CA GLN A 253 -4.49 36.64 -14.44
C GLN A 253 -4.67 36.94 -15.93
N ALA A 254 -4.22 38.13 -16.32
CA ALA A 254 -4.26 38.60 -17.70
C ALA A 254 -3.33 37.80 -18.61
N VAL A 255 -3.69 37.74 -19.91
CA VAL A 255 -2.88 37.23 -21.04
C VAL A 255 -1.99 36.03 -20.67
N MET A 256 -2.61 34.93 -20.29
CA MET A 256 -1.95 33.66 -19.94
C MET A 256 -1.36 32.96 -21.17
N ASN A 257 -2.01 33.12 -22.34
CA ASN A 257 -1.60 32.52 -23.60
C ASN A 257 -2.18 33.30 -24.80
N LEU A 258 -1.51 33.21 -25.95
CA LEU A 258 -2.01 33.65 -27.25
C LEU A 258 -2.34 32.41 -28.08
N GLY A 259 -3.61 31.99 -28.08
CA GLY A 259 -4.09 30.78 -28.75
C GLY A 259 -4.39 30.97 -30.23
N GLU A 260 -4.83 29.91 -30.92
CA GLU A 260 -5.11 29.94 -32.37
C GLU A 260 -6.26 30.88 -32.77
N SER A 261 -7.21 31.15 -31.87
CA SER A 261 -8.41 31.98 -32.16
C SER A 261 -8.70 33.05 -31.10
N GLY A 262 -7.87 33.18 -30.06
CA GLY A 262 -8.07 34.21 -29.04
C GLY A 262 -6.99 34.27 -27.97
N VAL A 263 -7.12 35.26 -27.10
CA VAL A 263 -6.25 35.52 -25.94
C VAL A 263 -6.84 34.88 -24.69
N THR A 264 -6.09 34.00 -24.04
CA THR A 264 -6.55 33.30 -22.84
C THR A 264 -6.32 34.16 -21.60
N ALA A 265 -7.37 34.41 -20.82
CA ALA A 265 -7.34 35.02 -19.49
C ALA A 265 -7.88 34.04 -18.43
N ARG A 266 -7.62 34.30 -17.14
CA ARG A 266 -8.04 33.37 -16.07
C ARG A 266 -8.39 34.08 -14.77
N ILE A 267 -9.57 33.80 -14.22
CA ILE A 267 -9.92 34.16 -12.83
C ILE A 267 -9.45 33.04 -11.91
N ILE A 268 -8.76 33.40 -10.82
CA ILE A 268 -8.47 32.51 -9.69
C ILE A 268 -9.07 33.08 -8.40
N ALA A 269 -9.65 32.21 -7.57
CA ALA A 269 -10.11 32.56 -6.23
C ALA A 269 -9.72 31.45 -5.23
N GLN A 270 -9.22 31.83 -4.05
CA GLN A 270 -8.99 30.88 -2.96
C GLN A 270 -10.29 30.64 -2.21
N VAL A 271 -10.72 29.38 -2.14
CA VAL A 271 -11.99 28.99 -1.53
C VAL A 271 -11.79 27.85 -0.53
N ARG A 272 -12.77 27.68 0.35
CA ARG A 272 -12.83 26.52 1.25
C ARG A 272 -12.76 25.21 0.46
N PRO A 273 -12.03 24.20 0.95
CA PRO A 273 -11.92 22.92 0.26
C PRO A 273 -13.29 22.26 0.00
N GLY A 274 -13.53 21.85 -1.24
CA GLY A 274 -14.83 21.34 -1.71
C GLY A 274 -15.62 22.36 -2.55
N GLU A 275 -15.49 23.66 -2.23
CA GLU A 275 -16.29 24.74 -2.84
C GLU A 275 -15.75 25.22 -4.19
N GLN A 276 -14.60 24.72 -4.66
CA GLN A 276 -14.03 25.10 -5.95
C GLN A 276 -14.95 24.80 -7.13
N PHE A 277 -15.70 23.68 -7.12
CA PHE A 277 -16.57 23.33 -8.25
C PHE A 277 -17.86 24.17 -8.30
N PRO A 278 -18.57 24.45 -7.18
CA PRO A 278 -19.59 25.50 -7.13
C PRO A 278 -19.08 26.86 -7.62
N ALA A 279 -18.01 27.38 -6.99
CA ALA A 279 -17.45 28.69 -7.30
C ALA A 279 -17.08 28.85 -8.78
N GLU A 280 -16.44 27.84 -9.38
CA GLU A 280 -16.13 27.87 -10.81
C GLU A 280 -17.37 27.88 -11.72
N ARG A 281 -18.46 27.19 -11.34
CA ARG A 281 -19.71 27.21 -12.14
C ARG A 281 -20.39 28.56 -12.05
N ASP A 282 -20.43 29.16 -10.86
CA ASP A 282 -21.04 30.47 -10.65
C ASP A 282 -20.25 31.57 -11.36
N LEU A 283 -18.91 31.55 -11.29
CA LEU A 283 -18.04 32.43 -12.08
C LEU A 283 -18.25 32.24 -13.59
N ARG A 284 -18.24 31.01 -14.12
CA ARG A 284 -18.50 30.75 -15.56
C ARG A 284 -19.87 31.29 -16.00
N ARG A 285 -20.90 31.16 -15.16
CA ARG A 285 -22.25 31.70 -15.41
C ARG A 285 -22.25 33.23 -15.42
N LEU A 286 -21.62 33.87 -14.45
CA LEU A 286 -21.52 35.34 -14.38
C LEU A 286 -20.74 35.91 -15.58
N ILE A 287 -19.61 35.29 -15.94
CA ILE A 287 -18.82 35.67 -17.12
C ILE A 287 -19.69 35.67 -18.37
N LYS A 288 -20.39 34.56 -18.65
CA LYS A 288 -21.24 34.48 -19.85
C LYS A 288 -22.33 35.56 -19.86
N LEU A 289 -23.00 35.76 -18.73
CA LEU A 289 -24.07 36.76 -18.60
C LEU A 289 -23.57 38.20 -18.80
N ARG A 290 -22.41 38.54 -18.23
CA ARG A 290 -21.82 39.89 -18.32
C ARG A 290 -21.20 40.16 -19.69
N PHE A 291 -20.52 39.20 -20.29
CA PHE A 291 -19.97 39.32 -21.64
C PHE A 291 -21.07 39.55 -22.67
N ASP A 292 -22.20 38.82 -22.57
CA ASP A 292 -23.37 39.02 -23.43
C ASP A 292 -23.98 40.44 -23.27
N GLN A 293 -24.00 40.99 -22.05
CA GLN A 293 -24.49 42.34 -21.77
C GLN A 293 -23.56 43.44 -22.29
N GLN A 294 -22.26 43.18 -22.33
CA GLN A 294 -21.22 44.13 -22.71
C GLN A 294 -20.78 44.01 -24.17
N GLY A 295 -21.28 43.00 -24.90
CA GLY A 295 -20.90 42.74 -26.29
C GLY A 295 -19.49 42.15 -26.46
N ILE A 296 -18.94 41.52 -25.43
CA ILE A 296 -17.61 40.92 -25.44
C ILE A 296 -17.69 39.54 -26.12
N GLU A 297 -17.08 39.40 -27.30
CA GLU A 297 -17.11 38.16 -28.09
C GLU A 297 -16.17 37.09 -27.51
N ILE A 298 -16.76 35.96 -27.08
CA ILE A 298 -16.01 34.72 -26.83
C ILE A 298 -15.67 34.12 -28.20
N PRO A 299 -14.39 33.85 -28.51
CA PRO A 299 -13.97 33.49 -29.85
C PRO A 299 -14.49 32.11 -30.28
N PHE A 300 -14.97 32.05 -31.52
CA PHE A 300 -15.19 30.79 -32.24
C PHE A 300 -13.93 30.39 -33.01
N PRO A 301 -13.68 29.09 -33.26
CA PRO A 301 -12.60 28.67 -34.14
C PRO A 301 -12.79 29.23 -35.56
N ARG A 302 -11.88 30.11 -36.00
CA ARG A 302 -11.92 30.74 -37.34
C ARG A 302 -10.88 30.08 -38.26
N ARG A 303 -11.23 29.88 -39.53
CA ARG A 303 -10.33 29.28 -40.53
C ARG A 303 -10.43 29.99 -41.87
N THR A 304 -9.35 30.68 -42.25
CA THR A 304 -9.22 31.29 -43.58
C THR A 304 -8.96 30.21 -44.62
N VAL A 305 -9.80 30.13 -45.65
CA VAL A 305 -9.67 29.18 -46.76
C VAL A 305 -9.31 29.93 -48.03
N TYR A 306 -8.10 29.71 -48.53
CA TYR A 306 -7.67 30.22 -49.83
C TYR A 306 -8.06 29.23 -50.94
N VAL A 307 -9.08 29.56 -51.71
CA VAL A 307 -9.51 28.76 -52.87
C VAL A 307 -8.69 29.18 -54.08
N LYS A 308 -7.76 28.33 -54.52
CA LYS A 308 -7.02 28.52 -55.77
C LYS A 308 -7.88 27.99 -56.93
N SER A 309 -8.43 28.88 -57.74
CA SER A 309 -9.02 28.51 -59.03
C SER A 309 -7.90 28.19 -60.02
N GLU A 310 -7.81 26.95 -60.49
CA GLU A 310 -6.99 26.65 -61.66
C GLU A 310 -7.73 27.11 -62.91
N ALA A 311 -7.18 28.12 -63.59
CA ALA A 311 -7.73 28.60 -64.84
C ALA A 311 -7.59 27.50 -65.89
N SER A 312 -8.72 27.06 -66.45
CA SER A 312 -8.78 26.20 -67.63
C SER A 312 -8.08 26.90 -68.78
N GLY A 313 -6.88 26.41 -69.15
CA GLY A 313 -6.06 27.04 -70.19
C GLY A 313 -6.64 26.80 -71.58
N GLU A 314 -7.23 27.85 -72.16
CA GLU A 314 -7.57 27.91 -73.58
C GLU A 314 -7.16 29.28 -74.13
N ASP A 315 -5.84 29.47 -74.21
CA ASP A 315 -5.20 30.70 -74.68
C ASP A 315 -4.90 30.58 -76.19
N VAL A 316 -5.86 31.01 -77.02
CA VAL A 316 -5.73 31.10 -78.48
C VAL A 316 -5.57 32.57 -78.86
N GLY A 317 -4.32 33.03 -79.04
CA GLY A 317 -4.06 34.47 -79.00
C GLY A 317 -2.80 35.05 -79.66
N VAL A 318 -2.35 34.50 -80.81
CA VAL A 318 -1.52 35.20 -81.82
C VAL A 318 -0.18 35.83 -81.37
N VAL A 319 0.93 35.31 -81.91
CA VAL A 319 2.26 35.95 -81.84
C VAL A 319 2.45 36.98 -82.97
N PRO A 320 2.87 38.22 -82.67
CA PRO A 320 3.60 39.09 -83.60
C PRO A 320 5.12 39.02 -83.37
N SER A 321 5.88 39.16 -84.45
CA SER A 321 7.34 38.98 -84.53
C SER A 321 8.19 40.14 -84.00
N ASP A 322 9.45 39.83 -83.65
CA ASP A 322 10.53 40.78 -83.30
C ASP A 322 10.75 41.90 -84.34
N GLU A 323 11.16 43.10 -83.88
CA GLU A 323 12.34 43.80 -84.44
C GLU A 323 12.84 44.97 -83.56
N ALA A 324 14.17 45.20 -83.62
CA ALA A 324 14.96 46.40 -83.22
C ALA A 324 14.86 46.91 -81.74
N SER A 325 15.92 46.98 -80.93
CA SER A 325 17.31 47.50 -81.09
C SER A 325 17.54 48.94 -80.58
N ALA A 326 18.09 49.02 -79.36
CA ALA A 326 19.18 49.90 -78.92
C ALA A 326 18.97 51.43 -78.68
N ALA A 327 19.75 51.89 -77.68
CA ALA A 327 20.28 53.24 -77.43
C ALA A 327 19.36 54.30 -76.78
N GLY A 328 19.96 55.07 -75.86
CA GLY A 328 19.34 56.23 -75.21
C GLY A 328 19.82 56.46 -73.77
N ALA A 329 21.03 57.01 -73.60
CA ALA A 329 21.51 57.49 -72.30
C ALA A 329 21.42 59.02 -72.23
N ALA A 330 21.20 59.54 -71.01
CA ALA A 330 21.34 60.93 -70.57
C ALA A 330 20.46 62.01 -71.24
N ASP A 331 19.62 62.68 -70.44
CA ASP A 331 20.05 63.92 -69.77
C ASP A 331 19.57 63.87 -68.30
#